data_AF-A0A358M4V8-F1
#
_entry.id   AF-A0A358M4V8-F1
#
_cell.length_a   1.000
_cell.length_b   1.000
_cell.length_c   1.000
_cell.angle_alpha   90.00
_cell.angle_beta   90.00
_cell.angle_gamma   90.00
#
_symmetry.space_group_name_H-M   'P 1'
#
loop_
_entity.id
_entity.type
_entity.pdbx_description
1 polymer ?
#
loop_
_entity_poly.entity_id
_entity_poly.type
_entity_poly.pdbx_seq_one_letter_code
_entity_poly.pdbx_strand_id
1 'polypeptide(L)'
;MKNTKKAAALLLSLFLALITAVPVFAQEGTYSITIENEASGHIYEAYQIFAGRLSTDDEGNVILSDITWGTGVNGEALLTALQAADAEKYGSCATAAEAAEAIGATSADAEAFADIAENYLTGTKAESTAGDGSYVISGLDAGYYLVMDQEDSLEGAGSSYTAYILQVLGNVTMQPKDTDIPTLEKKVWEDDDADSSSGYGNGYYEAADHTIGDVIPFKLIGSIPDMTDYDSYTYRFHDTQSAGLTLHGNSFEVYLVDDLNAELDALTPLNNEGNRYYTVNTDPGNGETFTVSFSNLKTVPDVADYT
;
A
#
# COMPACT_ATOMS: atom_id res chain seq x y z
N MET A 1 -21.38 -0.68 -20.72
CA MET A 1 -20.36 -0.16 -19.78
C MET A 1 -20.37 -1.10 -18.59
N LYS A 2 -19.42 -2.04 -18.54
CA LYS A 2 -19.20 -2.82 -17.32
C LYS A 2 -18.44 -1.89 -16.40
N ASN A 3 -19.05 -1.54 -15.27
CA ASN A 3 -18.36 -0.80 -14.21
C ASN A 3 -17.43 -1.82 -13.55
N THR A 4 -16.22 -1.98 -14.08
CA THR A 4 -15.13 -2.64 -13.35
C THR A 4 -14.87 -1.78 -12.14
N LYS A 5 -15.06 -2.36 -10.96
CA LYS A 5 -14.71 -1.71 -9.71
C LYS A 5 -13.19 -1.75 -9.65
N LYS A 6 -12.53 -0.77 -10.25
CA LYS A 6 -11.08 -0.63 -10.16
C LYS A 6 -10.73 -0.55 -8.67
N ALA A 7 -10.02 -1.56 -8.16
CA ALA A 7 -9.41 -1.46 -6.85
C ALA A 7 -8.46 -0.26 -6.89
N ALA A 8 -8.62 0.68 -5.95
CA ALA A 8 -7.73 1.83 -5.87
C ALA A 8 -6.35 1.33 -5.43
N ALA A 9 -5.42 1.15 -6.38
CA ALA A 9 -4.01 0.95 -6.08
C ALA A 9 -3.38 2.31 -5.74
N LEU A 10 -2.47 2.34 -4.75
CA LEU A 10 -1.69 3.52 -4.47
C LEU A 10 -0.53 3.57 -5.47
N LEU A 11 -0.51 4.59 -6.33
CA LEU A 11 0.53 4.77 -7.33
C LEU A 11 1.75 5.47 -6.72
N LEU A 12 2.89 4.78 -6.66
CA LEU A 12 4.14 5.37 -6.24
C LEU A 12 5.15 5.45 -7.36
N SER A 13 5.51 6.66 -7.76
CA SER A 13 6.59 6.87 -8.70
C SER A 13 7.93 6.93 -7.98
N LEU A 14 8.79 5.96 -8.27
CA LEU A 14 10.17 5.97 -7.81
C LEU A 14 11.07 6.14 -9.05
N PHE A 15 11.58 7.36 -9.26
CA PHE A 15 12.70 7.59 -10.21
C PHE A 15 13.98 7.01 -9.61
N LEU A 16 14.03 5.69 -9.46
CA LEU A 16 15.14 5.03 -8.81
C LEU A 16 16.26 4.78 -9.82
N ALA A 17 17.24 5.69 -9.84
CA ALA A 17 18.57 5.38 -10.35
C ALA A 17 19.35 4.50 -9.33
N LEU A 18 18.82 3.34 -8.94
CA LEU A 18 19.63 2.34 -8.22
C LEU A 18 20.11 1.28 -9.20
N ILE A 19 21.30 1.52 -9.72
CA ILE A 19 22.13 0.47 -10.29
C ILE A 19 22.84 -0.21 -9.11
N THR A 20 22.21 -1.17 -8.45
CA THR A 20 23.00 -2.17 -7.73
C THR A 20 23.49 -3.16 -8.77
N ALA A 21 24.62 -2.84 -9.40
CA ALA A 21 25.34 -3.76 -10.26
C ALA A 21 25.86 -4.92 -9.40
N VAL A 22 25.04 -5.96 -9.20
CA VAL A 22 25.60 -7.29 -8.99
C VAL A 22 26.18 -7.67 -10.35
N PRO A 23 27.51 -7.91 -10.46
CA PRO A 23 28.12 -8.29 -11.72
C PRO A 23 27.73 -9.72 -12.06
N VAL A 24 26.49 -9.91 -12.49
CA VAL A 24 26.14 -11.01 -13.39
C VAL A 24 26.43 -10.44 -14.76
N PHE A 25 27.34 -11.06 -15.50
CA PHE A 25 27.57 -10.73 -16.90
C PHE A 25 26.25 -10.89 -17.64
N ALA A 26 25.47 -9.81 -17.74
CA ALA A 26 24.28 -9.75 -18.55
C ALA A 26 24.76 -9.86 -19.99
N GLN A 27 24.46 -11.00 -20.59
CA GLN A 27 24.34 -11.14 -22.02
C GLN A 27 23.49 -9.96 -22.52
N GLU A 28 23.87 -9.34 -23.64
CA GLU A 28 23.00 -8.34 -24.29
C GLU A 28 21.57 -8.88 -24.35
N GLY A 29 20.61 -8.15 -23.76
CA GLY A 29 19.19 -8.28 -24.10
C GLY A 29 18.23 -8.91 -23.10
N THR A 30 18.52 -9.08 -21.81
CA THR A 30 17.45 -9.39 -20.82
C THR A 30 17.75 -8.85 -19.42
N TYR A 31 16.96 -7.87 -18.96
CA TYR A 31 16.95 -7.33 -17.59
C TYR A 31 15.84 -7.95 -16.74
N SER A 32 15.85 -7.61 -15.45
CA SER A 32 14.84 -8.06 -14.49
C SER A 32 14.45 -6.96 -13.50
N ILE A 33 13.24 -7.09 -12.95
CA ILE A 33 12.76 -6.33 -11.80
C ILE A 33 12.53 -7.35 -10.68
N THR A 34 13.22 -7.16 -9.56
CA THR A 34 13.02 -7.91 -8.31
C THR A 34 12.14 -7.08 -7.39
N ILE A 35 11.08 -7.70 -6.88
CA ILE A 35 10.10 -7.09 -6.00
C ILE A 35 10.22 -7.82 -4.67
N GLU A 36 10.80 -7.16 -3.67
CA GLU A 36 11.05 -7.73 -2.35
C GLU A 36 9.76 -7.67 -1.54
N ASN A 37 8.98 -8.76 -1.60
CA ASN A 37 7.72 -8.89 -0.91
C ASN A 37 7.52 -10.32 -0.43
N GLU A 38 7.34 -10.47 0.88
CA GLU A 38 7.09 -11.75 1.53
C GLU A 38 5.61 -12.16 1.51
N ALA A 39 4.70 -11.21 1.27
CA ALA A 39 3.27 -11.48 1.16
C ALA A 39 2.99 -12.40 -0.03
N SER A 40 2.25 -13.47 0.21
CA SER A 40 1.87 -14.45 -0.80
C SER A 40 0.62 -14.03 -1.57
N GLY A 41 0.51 -14.44 -2.84
CA GLY A 41 -0.71 -14.26 -3.64
C GLY A 41 -0.62 -13.14 -4.68
N HIS A 42 0.46 -12.37 -4.69
CA HIS A 42 0.69 -11.33 -5.68
C HIS A 42 1.00 -11.91 -7.06
N ILE A 43 0.55 -11.19 -8.08
CA ILE A 43 0.92 -11.40 -9.47
C ILE A 43 1.26 -10.04 -10.04
N TYR A 44 2.54 -9.71 -10.06
CA TYR A 44 2.99 -8.43 -10.62
C TYR A 44 3.10 -8.50 -12.14
N GLU A 45 2.63 -7.45 -12.78
CA GLU A 45 2.61 -7.26 -14.22
C GLU A 45 3.41 -6.01 -14.58
N ALA A 46 4.37 -6.13 -15.50
CA ALA A 46 5.15 -5.01 -16.02
C ALA A 46 4.75 -4.70 -17.45
N TYR A 47 4.26 -3.48 -17.67
CA TYR A 47 3.87 -2.95 -18.97
C TYR A 47 4.91 -1.94 -19.43
N GLN A 48 5.60 -2.22 -20.54
CA GLN A 48 6.57 -1.28 -21.10
C GLN A 48 5.84 -0.05 -21.69
N ILE A 49 6.01 1.10 -21.04
CA ILE A 49 5.41 2.38 -21.45
C ILE A 49 6.30 3.10 -22.46
N PHE A 50 7.60 3.20 -22.16
CA PHE A 50 8.59 3.77 -23.07
C PHE A 50 9.67 2.74 -23.37
N ALA A 51 9.92 2.51 -24.64
CA ALA A 51 11.06 1.74 -25.12
C ALA A 51 12.17 2.70 -25.56
N GLY A 52 13.40 2.22 -25.59
CA GLY A 52 14.50 3.00 -26.13
C GLY A 52 15.79 2.19 -26.19
N ARG A 53 16.87 2.88 -26.53
CA ARG A 53 18.20 2.31 -26.65
C ARG A 53 19.07 2.81 -25.50
N LEU A 54 19.89 1.93 -24.93
CA LEU A 54 20.90 2.38 -23.99
C LEU A 54 21.98 3.20 -24.69
N SER A 55 22.26 4.36 -24.13
CA SER A 55 23.37 5.24 -24.53
C SER A 55 24.11 5.71 -23.28
N THR A 56 25.21 6.41 -23.48
CA THR A 56 25.94 7.11 -22.42
C THR A 56 25.87 8.60 -22.71
N ASP A 57 25.52 9.41 -21.72
CA ASP A 57 25.55 10.87 -21.82
C ASP A 57 27.00 11.40 -21.76
N ASP A 58 27.16 12.72 -21.91
CA ASP A 58 28.47 13.37 -21.91
C ASP A 58 29.16 13.30 -20.53
N GLU A 59 28.38 13.10 -19.46
CA GLU A 59 28.84 12.92 -18.08
C GLU A 59 29.21 11.46 -17.74
N GLY A 60 28.97 10.52 -18.65
CA GLY A 60 29.30 9.10 -18.48
C GLY A 60 28.19 8.26 -17.82
N ASN A 61 26.99 8.80 -17.65
CA ASN A 61 25.84 8.06 -17.11
C ASN A 61 25.17 7.25 -18.21
N VAL A 62 24.70 6.05 -17.86
CA VAL A 62 23.84 5.25 -18.75
C VAL A 62 22.46 5.89 -18.78
N ILE A 63 21.98 6.18 -19.99
CA ILE A 63 20.67 6.79 -20.26
C ILE A 63 19.88 5.96 -21.28
N LEU A 64 18.58 6.22 -21.35
CA LEU A 64 17.73 5.72 -22.42
C LEU A 64 17.59 6.80 -23.51
N SER A 65 18.09 6.52 -24.71
CA SER A 65 17.96 7.35 -25.92
C SER A 65 16.94 6.76 -26.91
N ASP A 66 16.66 7.47 -28.00
CA ASP A 66 15.76 7.02 -29.08
C ASP A 66 14.38 6.57 -28.54
N ILE A 67 13.82 7.38 -27.64
CA ILE A 67 12.59 7.03 -26.92
C ILE A 67 11.42 6.87 -27.89
N THR A 68 10.76 5.73 -27.78
CA THR A 68 9.53 5.38 -28.51
C THR A 68 8.48 4.83 -27.53
N TRP A 69 7.22 4.76 -27.97
CA TRP A 69 6.20 4.08 -27.17
C TRP A 69 6.51 2.59 -27.06
N GLY A 70 6.47 2.08 -25.84
CA GLY A 70 6.59 0.65 -25.58
C GLY A 70 5.35 -0.12 -26.03
N THR A 71 5.49 -1.44 -26.10
CA THR A 71 4.39 -2.32 -26.56
C THR A 71 3.31 -2.53 -25.51
N GLY A 72 3.59 -2.21 -24.25
CA GLY A 72 2.66 -2.35 -23.13
C GLY A 72 1.57 -1.27 -23.10
N VAL A 73 1.62 -0.27 -23.98
CA VAL A 73 0.66 0.84 -24.00
C VAL A 73 0.22 1.20 -25.42
N ASN A 74 -1.02 1.67 -25.55
CA ASN A 74 -1.47 2.35 -26.76
C ASN A 74 -1.00 3.80 -26.74
N GLY A 75 0.23 4.02 -27.22
CA GLY A 75 0.91 5.32 -27.12
C GLY A 75 0.18 6.51 -27.77
N GLU A 76 -0.49 6.31 -28.90
CA GLU A 76 -1.25 7.38 -29.57
C GLU A 76 -2.47 7.80 -28.76
N ALA A 77 -3.22 6.81 -28.23
CA ALA A 77 -4.37 7.07 -27.38
C ALA A 77 -3.94 7.68 -26.03
N LEU A 78 -2.84 7.20 -25.44
CA LEU A 78 -2.28 7.75 -24.21
C LEU A 78 -1.85 9.21 -24.41
N LEU A 79 -1.12 9.54 -25.47
CA LEU A 79 -0.71 10.92 -25.74
C LEU A 79 -1.92 11.86 -25.86
N THR A 80 -2.97 11.43 -26.56
CA THR A 80 -4.22 12.19 -26.68
C THR A 80 -4.87 12.43 -25.33
N ALA A 81 -4.84 11.43 -24.44
CA ALA A 81 -5.40 11.54 -23.10
C ALA A 81 -4.59 12.47 -22.20
N LEU A 82 -3.26 12.39 -22.25
CA LEU A 82 -2.34 13.29 -21.54
C LEU A 82 -2.56 14.74 -21.95
N GLN A 83 -2.65 15.01 -23.25
CA GLN A 83 -2.95 16.35 -23.79
C GLN A 83 -4.31 16.90 -23.32
N ALA A 84 -5.31 16.03 -23.21
CA ALA A 84 -6.63 16.43 -22.74
C ALA A 84 -6.67 16.69 -21.22
N ALA A 85 -5.88 15.92 -20.45
CA ALA A 85 -5.79 16.06 -19.00
C ALA A 85 -4.99 17.32 -18.60
N ASP A 86 -3.89 17.59 -19.29
CA ASP A 86 -3.03 18.74 -19.04
C ASP A 86 -2.45 19.29 -20.36
N ALA A 87 -3.20 20.21 -20.97
CA ALA A 87 -2.82 20.86 -22.21
C ALA A 87 -1.64 21.82 -22.06
N GLU A 88 -1.38 22.33 -20.85
CA GLU A 88 -0.23 23.20 -20.57
C GLU A 88 1.06 22.37 -20.61
N LYS A 89 1.02 21.16 -20.04
CA LYS A 89 2.16 20.26 -19.93
C LYS A 89 2.40 19.44 -21.20
N TYR A 90 1.35 18.84 -21.78
CA TYR A 90 1.48 17.89 -22.90
C TYR A 90 1.00 18.42 -24.25
N GLY A 91 0.36 19.60 -24.29
CA GLY A 91 -0.38 20.07 -25.48
C GLY A 91 0.45 20.24 -26.75
N SER A 92 1.77 20.44 -26.63
CA SER A 92 2.70 20.53 -27.77
C SER A 92 3.42 19.22 -28.10
N CYS A 93 3.30 18.19 -27.26
CA CYS A 93 3.97 16.91 -27.48
C CYS A 93 3.36 16.20 -28.69
N ALA A 94 4.19 15.72 -29.62
CA ALA A 94 3.78 14.94 -30.78
C ALA A 94 4.39 13.51 -30.76
N THR A 95 5.39 13.29 -29.93
CA THR A 95 6.17 12.05 -29.88
C THR A 95 6.26 11.48 -28.47
N ALA A 96 6.63 10.20 -28.36
CA ALA A 96 6.87 9.54 -27.08
C ALA A 96 8.01 10.21 -26.29
N ALA A 97 9.06 10.65 -26.98
CA ALA A 97 10.19 11.35 -26.36
C ALA A 97 9.76 12.67 -25.71
N GLU A 98 8.99 13.50 -26.43
CA GLU A 98 8.47 14.75 -25.88
C GLU A 98 7.49 14.51 -24.73
N ALA A 99 6.68 13.45 -24.79
CA ALA A 99 5.78 13.08 -23.71
C ALA A 99 6.56 12.62 -22.46
N ALA A 100 7.62 11.82 -22.63
CA ALA A 100 8.48 11.36 -21.54
C ALA A 100 9.21 12.53 -20.87
N GLU A 101 9.75 13.46 -21.65
CA GLU A 101 10.39 14.68 -21.15
C GLU A 101 9.39 15.57 -20.39
N ALA A 102 8.16 15.68 -20.90
CA ALA A 102 7.12 16.49 -20.29
C ALA A 102 6.61 15.95 -18.95
N ILE A 103 6.80 14.67 -18.60
CA ILE A 103 6.37 14.12 -17.31
C ILE A 103 6.92 14.96 -16.16
N GLY A 104 8.17 15.41 -16.24
CA GLY A 104 8.84 16.06 -15.11
C GLY A 104 9.55 15.06 -14.21
N ALA A 105 10.07 15.54 -13.08
CA ALA A 105 11.00 14.80 -12.22
C ALA A 105 10.50 14.62 -10.78
N THR A 106 9.24 14.97 -10.50
CA THR A 106 8.66 14.81 -9.17
C THR A 106 7.87 13.52 -9.06
N SER A 107 7.53 13.13 -7.83
CA SER A 107 6.68 11.95 -7.62
C SER A 107 5.24 12.19 -8.11
N ALA A 108 4.66 13.34 -7.74
CA ALA A 108 3.31 13.72 -8.17
C ALA A 108 3.15 13.74 -9.70
N ASP A 109 4.19 14.17 -10.41
CA ASP A 109 4.24 14.16 -11.88
C ASP A 109 4.10 12.76 -12.48
N ALA A 110 4.83 11.80 -11.92
CA ALA A 110 4.84 10.43 -12.43
C ALA A 110 3.61 9.64 -11.94
N GLU A 111 3.07 9.93 -10.75
CA GLU A 111 1.76 9.44 -10.30
C GLU A 111 0.65 9.90 -11.25
N ALA A 112 0.57 11.21 -11.55
CA ALA A 112 -0.44 11.75 -12.46
C ALA A 112 -0.34 11.16 -13.88
N PHE A 113 0.89 10.90 -14.36
CA PHE A 113 1.09 10.21 -15.63
C PHE A 113 0.62 8.74 -15.56
N ALA A 114 0.97 8.03 -14.48
CA ALA A 114 0.61 6.62 -14.29
C ALA A 114 -0.91 6.41 -14.23
N ASP A 115 -1.63 7.26 -13.49
CA ASP A 115 -3.09 7.30 -13.38
C ASP A 115 -3.78 7.35 -14.74
N ILE A 116 -3.18 8.09 -15.68
CA ILE A 116 -3.68 8.18 -17.05
C ILE A 116 -3.23 6.93 -17.82
N ALA A 117 -1.96 6.55 -17.74
CA ALA A 117 -1.37 5.45 -18.49
C ALA A 117 -2.04 4.08 -18.23
N GLU A 118 -2.47 3.80 -17.00
CA GLU A 118 -3.17 2.55 -16.65
C GLU A 118 -4.44 2.32 -17.49
N ASN A 119 -5.07 3.39 -17.99
CA ASN A 119 -6.28 3.31 -18.82
C ASN A 119 -6.02 2.94 -20.28
N TYR A 120 -4.75 2.95 -20.70
CA TYR A 120 -4.35 2.76 -22.10
C TYR A 120 -3.37 1.58 -22.26
N LEU A 121 -3.26 0.70 -21.26
CA LEU A 121 -2.46 -0.50 -21.33
C LEU A 121 -2.96 -1.44 -22.44
N THR A 122 -2.02 -2.13 -23.09
CA THR A 122 -2.34 -3.22 -24.02
C THR A 122 -2.35 -4.55 -23.28
N GLY A 123 -2.63 -5.66 -23.97
CA GLY A 123 -2.46 -6.99 -23.39
C GLY A 123 -1.00 -7.46 -23.30
N THR A 124 -0.03 -6.64 -23.73
CA THR A 124 1.39 -7.02 -23.76
C THR A 124 2.05 -6.64 -22.44
N LYS A 125 2.51 -7.64 -21.70
CA LYS A 125 3.15 -7.48 -20.39
C LYS A 125 4.11 -8.61 -20.10
N ALA A 126 5.01 -8.38 -19.15
CA ALA A 126 5.76 -9.43 -18.49
C ALA A 126 5.14 -9.70 -17.12
N GLU A 127 5.13 -10.94 -16.68
CA GLU A 127 4.55 -11.35 -15.40
C GLU A 127 5.64 -11.83 -14.44
N SER A 128 5.43 -11.60 -13.16
CA SER A 128 6.35 -12.06 -12.13
C SER A 128 6.28 -13.56 -11.89
N THR A 129 7.40 -14.14 -11.48
CA THR A 129 7.45 -15.47 -10.86
C THR A 129 7.75 -15.30 -9.38
N ALA A 130 6.98 -15.98 -8.52
CA ALA A 130 7.24 -16.00 -7.08
C ALA A 130 8.54 -16.76 -6.77
N GLY A 131 9.35 -16.17 -5.91
CA GLY A 131 10.57 -16.72 -5.32
C GLY A 131 10.47 -16.82 -3.80
N ASP A 132 11.61 -17.00 -3.14
CA ASP A 132 11.70 -16.98 -1.67
C ASP A 132 11.75 -15.52 -1.19
N GLY A 133 10.69 -15.06 -0.51
CA GLY A 133 10.55 -13.69 -0.01
C GLY A 133 10.53 -12.59 -1.09
N SER A 134 10.31 -12.93 -2.36
CA SER A 134 10.37 -11.98 -3.48
C SER A 134 9.61 -12.47 -4.71
N TYR A 135 9.37 -11.54 -5.64
CA TYR A 135 8.82 -11.81 -6.97
C TYR A 135 9.77 -11.25 -8.03
N VAL A 136 9.99 -11.98 -9.12
CA VAL A 136 10.93 -11.56 -10.17
C VAL A 136 10.23 -11.52 -11.52
N ILE A 137 10.29 -10.37 -12.18
CA ILE A 137 9.91 -10.18 -13.59
C ILE A 137 11.20 -10.21 -14.40
N SER A 138 11.34 -11.18 -15.31
CA SER A 138 12.57 -11.39 -16.10
C SER A 138 12.34 -11.17 -17.58
N GLY A 139 13.42 -11.03 -18.36
CA GLY A 139 13.34 -10.95 -19.83
C GLY A 139 12.92 -9.58 -20.33
N LEU A 140 13.23 -8.53 -19.57
CA LEU A 140 12.83 -7.16 -19.89
C LEU A 140 13.87 -6.47 -20.78
N ASP A 141 13.40 -5.73 -21.77
CA ASP A 141 14.23 -4.78 -22.52
C ASP A 141 14.45 -3.50 -21.71
N ALA A 142 15.44 -2.70 -22.09
CA ALA A 142 15.62 -1.36 -21.51
C ALA A 142 14.39 -0.48 -21.80
N GLY A 143 13.92 0.25 -20.79
CA GLY A 143 12.72 1.06 -20.93
C GLY A 143 12.14 1.56 -19.62
N TYR A 144 11.02 2.26 -19.70
CA TYR A 144 10.20 2.60 -18.55
C TYR A 144 9.00 1.67 -18.49
N TYR A 145 8.72 1.14 -17.30
CA TYR A 145 7.67 0.18 -17.06
C TYR A 145 6.70 0.70 -16.01
N LEU A 146 5.40 0.53 -16.26
CA LEU A 146 4.38 0.55 -15.22
C LEU A 146 4.30 -0.86 -14.66
N VAL A 147 4.66 -1.04 -13.40
CA VAL A 147 4.60 -2.31 -12.68
C VAL A 147 3.45 -2.24 -11.70
N MET A 148 2.52 -3.19 -11.78
CA MET A 148 1.34 -3.21 -10.92
C MET A 148 0.91 -4.62 -10.58
N ASP A 149 0.18 -4.80 -9.49
CA ASP A 149 -0.53 -6.05 -9.23
C ASP A 149 -1.64 -6.27 -10.27
N GLN A 150 -1.80 -7.52 -10.69
CA GLN A 150 -2.91 -7.94 -11.54
C GLN A 150 -4.24 -7.60 -10.87
N GLU A 151 -5.17 -7.03 -11.64
CA GLU A 151 -6.53 -6.72 -11.18
C GLU A 151 -7.19 -7.96 -10.55
N ASP A 152 -7.86 -7.77 -9.42
CA ASP A 152 -8.55 -8.80 -8.63
C ASP A 152 -7.66 -9.93 -8.05
N SER A 153 -6.34 -9.89 -8.20
CA SER A 153 -5.44 -10.94 -7.70
C SER A 153 -5.36 -11.03 -6.17
N LEU A 154 -5.67 -9.95 -5.45
CA LEU A 154 -5.54 -9.84 -4.00
C LEU A 154 -6.87 -9.77 -3.26
N GLU A 155 -8.00 -10.02 -3.92
CA GLU A 155 -9.31 -9.97 -3.26
C GLU A 155 -9.39 -10.97 -2.10
N GLY A 156 -9.51 -10.45 -0.87
CA GLY A 156 -9.57 -11.26 0.36
C GLY A 156 -8.22 -11.79 0.86
N ALA A 157 -7.09 -11.37 0.25
CA ALA A 157 -5.75 -11.82 0.64
C ALA A 157 -5.21 -11.11 1.90
N GLY A 158 -5.79 -9.98 2.28
CA GLY A 158 -5.27 -9.15 3.37
C GLY A 158 -4.07 -8.28 2.99
N SER A 159 -3.70 -8.24 1.70
CA SER A 159 -2.62 -7.40 1.15
C SER A 159 -3.15 -6.15 0.44
N SER A 160 -2.27 -5.18 0.17
CA SER A 160 -2.57 -4.02 -0.66
C SER A 160 -2.05 -4.18 -2.09
N TYR A 161 -2.79 -3.59 -3.05
CA TYR A 161 -2.35 -3.53 -4.45
C TYR A 161 -1.23 -2.52 -4.62
N THR A 162 -0.24 -2.90 -5.42
CA THR A 162 0.92 -2.10 -5.77
C THR A 162 0.80 -1.51 -7.17
N ALA A 163 1.26 -0.28 -7.37
CA ALA A 163 1.55 0.28 -8.68
C ALA A 163 2.77 1.24 -8.66
N TYR A 164 3.73 1.06 -9.57
CA TYR A 164 4.96 1.85 -9.68
C TYR A 164 5.33 2.17 -11.13
N ILE A 165 5.96 3.31 -11.36
CA ILE A 165 6.73 3.55 -12.59
C ILE A 165 8.21 3.32 -12.29
N LEU A 166 8.85 2.44 -13.06
CA LEU A 166 10.28 2.09 -12.92
C LEU A 166 11.05 2.29 -14.22
N GLN A 167 12.25 2.87 -14.12
CA GLN A 167 13.21 2.90 -15.21
C GLN A 167 14.12 1.68 -15.15
N VAL A 168 14.17 0.91 -16.23
CA VAL A 168 14.98 -0.30 -16.36
C VAL A 168 16.11 -0.02 -17.35
N LEU A 169 17.30 0.28 -16.84
CA LEU A 169 18.56 0.36 -17.60
C LEU A 169 19.50 -0.82 -17.30
N GLY A 170 19.07 -1.67 -16.37
CA GLY A 170 19.78 -2.78 -15.76
C GLY A 170 18.81 -3.57 -14.89
N ASN A 171 19.31 -4.52 -14.10
CA ASN A 171 18.46 -5.16 -13.09
C ASN A 171 18.05 -4.13 -12.02
N VAL A 172 16.77 -4.12 -11.67
CA VAL A 172 16.17 -3.22 -10.68
C VAL A 172 15.65 -4.04 -9.51
N THR A 173 15.76 -3.50 -8.30
CA THR A 173 15.08 -4.02 -7.12
C THR A 173 14.14 -2.94 -6.57
N MET A 174 12.93 -3.33 -6.19
CA MET A 174 11.94 -2.47 -5.55
C MET A 174 11.32 -3.17 -4.33
N GLN A 175 10.81 -2.37 -3.39
CA GLN A 175 10.03 -2.82 -2.25
C GLN A 175 8.63 -2.22 -2.37
N PRO A 176 7.57 -3.05 -2.45
CA PRO A 176 6.18 -2.61 -2.39
C PRO A 176 5.78 -2.21 -0.96
N LYS A 177 4.65 -1.50 -0.86
CA LYS A 177 4.17 -0.90 0.40
C LYS A 177 3.34 -1.81 1.27
N ASP A 178 2.91 -2.93 0.72
CA ASP A 178 2.20 -3.97 1.45
C ASP A 178 3.09 -4.73 2.44
N THR A 179 4.31 -4.26 2.66
CA THR A 179 5.24 -4.75 3.68
C THR A 179 4.84 -4.33 5.10
N ASP A 180 3.92 -3.37 5.28
CA ASP A 180 3.46 -2.89 6.58
C ASP A 180 1.93 -2.93 6.72
N ILE A 181 1.37 -4.14 6.74
CA ILE A 181 -0.07 -4.36 6.91
C ILE A 181 -0.43 -4.27 8.40
N PRO A 182 -1.50 -3.53 8.78
CA PRO A 182 -1.98 -3.51 10.16
C PRO A 182 -2.23 -4.91 10.73
N THR A 183 -1.73 -5.15 11.92
CA THR A 183 -2.00 -6.35 12.72
C THR A 183 -3.16 -6.08 13.68
N LEU A 184 -3.78 -7.14 14.20
CA LEU A 184 -4.85 -7.06 15.19
C LEU A 184 -4.64 -8.13 16.26
N GLU A 185 -4.61 -7.69 17.52
CA GLU A 185 -4.57 -8.51 18.72
C GLU A 185 -5.80 -8.20 19.58
N LYS A 186 -6.43 -9.24 20.14
CA LYS A 186 -7.55 -9.09 21.07
C LYS A 186 -7.22 -9.77 22.38
N LYS A 187 -7.26 -9.02 23.48
CA LYS A 187 -7.04 -9.56 24.83
C LYS A 187 -8.29 -9.37 25.68
N VAL A 188 -8.45 -10.26 26.64
CA VAL A 188 -9.48 -10.22 27.68
C VAL A 188 -8.79 -10.18 29.03
N TRP A 189 -9.35 -9.44 29.98
CA TRP A 189 -8.80 -9.38 31.33
C TRP A 189 -9.14 -10.64 32.12
N GLU A 190 -8.18 -11.21 32.83
CA GLU A 190 -8.24 -12.41 33.66
C GLU A 190 -8.03 -12.00 35.12
N ASP A 191 -9.01 -12.28 35.97
CA ASP A 191 -9.03 -11.77 37.34
C ASP A 191 -8.11 -12.56 38.27
N ASP A 192 -7.94 -13.87 38.04
CA ASP A 192 -7.04 -14.72 38.83
C ASP A 192 -5.54 -14.40 38.59
N ASP A 193 -5.21 -13.77 37.45
CA ASP A 193 -3.84 -13.40 37.04
C ASP A 193 -3.65 -11.87 36.87
N ALA A 194 -4.45 -11.08 37.59
CA ALA A 194 -4.53 -9.62 37.45
C ALA A 194 -3.20 -8.86 37.65
N ASP A 195 -2.25 -9.40 38.41
CA ASP A 195 -0.95 -8.78 38.72
C ASP A 195 0.20 -9.27 37.80
N SER A 196 -0.09 -10.18 36.86
CA SER A 196 0.88 -10.70 35.90
C SER A 196 0.60 -10.23 34.48
N SER A 197 1.65 -10.14 33.67
CA SER A 197 1.54 -9.68 32.28
C SER A 197 1.96 -10.76 31.29
N SER A 198 1.19 -10.86 30.20
CA SER A 198 1.51 -11.62 28.98
C SER A 198 2.28 -10.80 27.94
N GLY A 199 2.62 -9.55 28.26
CA GLY A 199 3.20 -8.56 27.34
C GLY A 199 2.19 -7.52 26.82
N TYR A 200 0.93 -7.57 27.27
CA TYR A 200 -0.16 -6.69 26.82
C TYR A 200 -0.81 -5.88 27.97
N GLY A 201 -0.04 -5.65 29.03
CA GLY A 201 -0.48 -5.07 30.30
C GLY A 201 -0.92 -6.13 31.29
N ASN A 202 -0.95 -5.77 32.57
CA ASN A 202 -1.27 -6.68 33.65
C ASN A 202 -2.71 -7.21 33.55
N GLY A 203 -2.88 -8.51 33.77
CA GLY A 203 -4.15 -9.20 33.73
C GLY A 203 -4.71 -9.45 32.33
N TYR A 204 -4.06 -9.04 31.24
CA TYR A 204 -4.61 -9.23 29.89
C TYR A 204 -4.03 -10.46 29.17
N TYR A 205 -4.91 -11.36 28.72
CA TYR A 205 -4.57 -12.65 28.12
C TYR A 205 -5.48 -12.98 26.93
N GLU A 206 -5.25 -14.11 26.24
CA GLU A 206 -6.07 -14.59 25.11
C GLU A 206 -7.43 -15.12 25.53
N ALA A 207 -7.53 -15.62 26.76
CA ALA A 207 -8.70 -16.25 27.31
C ALA A 207 -8.79 -15.88 28.78
N ALA A 208 -10.02 -15.76 29.25
CA ALA A 208 -10.30 -15.56 30.66
C ALA A 208 -11.57 -16.30 31.08
N ASP A 209 -11.67 -16.64 32.35
CA ASP A 209 -12.93 -17.04 32.97
C ASP A 209 -13.54 -15.92 33.82
N HIS A 210 -14.86 -15.79 33.75
CA HIS A 210 -15.63 -14.75 34.43
C HIS A 210 -16.92 -15.34 34.97
N THR A 211 -17.41 -14.78 36.08
CA THR A 211 -18.71 -15.15 36.62
C THR A 211 -19.83 -14.40 35.89
N ILE A 212 -20.99 -15.04 35.77
CA ILE A 212 -22.18 -14.39 35.20
C ILE A 212 -22.51 -13.14 36.02
N GLY A 213 -22.51 -11.98 35.35
CA GLY A 213 -22.78 -10.68 35.95
C GLY A 213 -21.55 -9.80 36.10
N ASP A 214 -20.34 -10.34 35.88
CA ASP A 214 -19.11 -9.57 35.90
C ASP A 214 -18.99 -8.65 34.69
N VAL A 215 -18.27 -7.54 34.87
CA VAL A 215 -17.86 -6.67 33.79
C VAL A 215 -16.54 -7.19 33.26
N ILE A 216 -16.48 -7.48 31.96
CA ILE A 216 -15.32 -8.10 31.33
C ILE A 216 -14.60 -7.06 30.45
N PRO A 217 -13.45 -6.53 30.87
CA PRO A 217 -12.63 -5.66 30.05
C PRO A 217 -12.02 -6.40 28.86
N PHE A 218 -12.01 -5.75 27.70
CA PHE A 218 -11.31 -6.22 26.50
C PHE A 218 -10.35 -5.14 26.00
N LYS A 219 -9.22 -5.56 25.44
CA LYS A 219 -8.31 -4.73 24.65
C LYS A 219 -8.37 -5.19 23.19
N LEU A 220 -8.67 -4.27 22.29
CA LEU A 220 -8.45 -4.44 20.85
C LEU A 220 -7.24 -3.60 20.47
N ILE A 221 -6.20 -4.22 19.97
CA ILE A 221 -4.91 -3.59 19.73
C ILE A 221 -4.58 -3.79 18.26
N GLY A 222 -4.37 -2.69 17.53
CA GLY A 222 -4.00 -2.76 16.13
C GLY A 222 -2.74 -1.96 15.86
N SER A 223 -1.85 -2.47 15.01
CA SER A 223 -0.68 -1.68 14.59
C SER A 223 -1.10 -0.59 13.61
N ILE A 224 -0.37 0.53 13.67
CA ILE A 224 -0.52 1.65 12.75
C ILE A 224 0.56 1.47 11.69
N PRO A 225 0.21 1.38 10.40
CA PRO A 225 1.18 1.18 9.34
C PRO A 225 1.82 2.53 8.93
N ASP A 226 2.89 2.51 8.14
CA ASP A 226 3.36 3.70 7.44
C ASP A 226 2.29 4.23 6.47
N MET A 227 1.70 5.36 6.84
CA MET A 227 0.65 6.03 6.08
C MET A 227 1.18 7.22 5.26
N THR A 228 2.51 7.47 5.21
CA THR A 228 3.12 8.72 4.71
C THR A 228 2.57 9.14 3.36
N ASP A 229 2.47 8.18 2.45
CA ASP A 229 2.13 8.41 1.06
C ASP A 229 0.64 8.23 0.73
N TYR A 230 -0.21 7.95 1.72
CA TYR A 230 -1.66 7.88 1.52
C TYR A 230 -2.31 9.25 1.74
N ASP A 231 -3.17 9.74 0.85
CA ASP A 231 -3.94 10.97 1.11
C ASP A 231 -4.86 10.83 2.34
N SER A 232 -5.43 9.65 2.51
CA SER A 232 -6.27 9.29 3.66
C SER A 232 -6.16 7.81 3.96
N TYR A 233 -6.33 7.45 5.24
CA TYR A 233 -6.27 6.05 5.66
C TYR A 233 -7.50 5.69 6.52
N THR A 234 -8.40 4.88 5.98
CA THR A 234 -9.55 4.38 6.75
C THR A 234 -9.10 3.22 7.63
N TYR A 235 -9.36 3.31 8.94
CA TYR A 235 -8.99 2.27 9.90
C TYR A 235 -10.20 1.87 10.73
N ARG A 236 -10.56 0.59 10.77
CA ARG A 236 -11.80 0.13 11.40
C ARG A 236 -11.65 -1.23 12.09
N PHE A 237 -12.03 -1.26 13.37
CA PHE A 237 -12.24 -2.50 14.11
C PHE A 237 -13.69 -2.97 13.92
N HIS A 238 -13.85 -4.28 13.70
CA HIS A 238 -15.13 -4.97 13.61
C HIS A 238 -15.18 -6.05 14.70
N ASP A 239 -16.21 -6.04 15.56
CA ASP A 239 -16.33 -7.02 16.64
C ASP A 239 -17.74 -7.64 16.67
N THR A 240 -17.79 -8.93 16.98
CA THR A 240 -19.01 -9.70 17.20
C THR A 240 -18.92 -10.40 18.54
N GLN A 241 -19.73 -9.95 19.50
CA GLN A 241 -19.87 -10.60 20.78
C GLN A 241 -20.78 -11.83 20.67
N SER A 242 -20.41 -12.90 21.37
CA SER A 242 -21.28 -14.07 21.49
C SER A 242 -22.51 -13.76 22.35
N ALA A 243 -23.56 -14.57 22.24
CA ALA A 243 -24.83 -14.35 22.94
C ALA A 243 -24.74 -14.33 24.48
N GLY A 244 -23.63 -14.79 25.07
CA GLY A 244 -23.39 -14.75 26.51
C GLY A 244 -22.86 -13.40 27.02
N LEU A 245 -22.50 -12.49 26.11
CA LEU A 245 -21.97 -11.16 26.43
C LEU A 245 -23.02 -10.10 26.15
N THR A 246 -22.98 -9.03 26.94
CA THR A 246 -23.80 -7.83 26.73
C THR A 246 -22.90 -6.62 26.61
N LEU A 247 -22.98 -5.90 25.50
CA LEU A 247 -22.12 -4.76 25.25
C LEU A 247 -22.44 -3.60 26.20
N HIS A 248 -21.39 -3.05 26.82
CA HIS A 248 -21.47 -1.79 27.55
C HIS A 248 -21.20 -0.62 26.60
N GLY A 249 -22.24 -0.10 25.94
CA GLY A 249 -22.10 0.81 24.79
C GLY A 249 -21.32 2.12 25.00
N ASN A 250 -21.09 2.54 26.25
CA ASN A 250 -20.35 3.76 26.59
C ASN A 250 -18.95 3.48 27.19
N SER A 251 -18.45 2.24 27.14
CA SER A 251 -17.18 1.84 27.76
C SER A 251 -15.97 1.90 26.82
N PHE A 252 -16.07 2.66 25.73
CA PHE A 252 -15.02 2.71 24.71
C PHE A 252 -14.03 3.83 25.01
N GLU A 253 -12.78 3.45 25.18
CA GLU A 253 -11.65 4.36 25.32
C GLU A 253 -10.57 3.92 24.32
N VAL A 254 -9.97 4.90 23.64
CA VAL A 254 -8.98 4.63 22.58
C VAL A 254 -7.69 5.34 22.95
N TYR A 255 -6.58 4.63 22.83
CA TYR A 255 -5.25 5.10 23.22
C TYR A 255 -4.30 4.94 22.03
N LEU A 256 -3.31 5.82 21.96
CA LEU A 256 -2.11 5.60 21.17
C LEU A 256 -1.02 5.11 22.13
N VAL A 257 -0.39 3.98 21.80
CA VAL A 257 0.61 3.33 22.66
C VAL A 257 1.79 2.86 21.81
N ASP A 258 3.00 3.08 22.32
CA ASP A 258 4.28 2.60 21.78
C ASP A 258 4.81 1.39 22.56
N ASP A 259 4.27 1.16 23.77
CA ASP A 259 4.48 -0.03 24.58
C ASP A 259 3.16 -0.80 24.74
N LEU A 260 3.10 -2.00 24.17
CA LEU A 260 1.95 -2.90 24.29
C LEU A 260 1.69 -3.30 25.75
N ASN A 261 2.72 -3.24 26.60
CA ASN A 261 2.61 -3.55 28.02
C ASN A 261 2.16 -2.36 28.88
N ALA A 262 1.82 -1.23 28.27
CA ALA A 262 1.38 -0.05 29.00
C ALA A 262 0.09 -0.30 29.80
N GLU A 263 0.07 0.19 31.04
CA GLU A 263 -1.11 0.22 31.89
C GLU A 263 -2.02 1.38 31.45
N LEU A 264 -3.11 1.08 30.75
CA LEU A 264 -3.99 2.08 30.13
C LEU A 264 -4.63 3.03 31.16
N ASP A 265 -4.86 2.58 32.39
CA ASP A 265 -5.40 3.40 33.49
C ASP A 265 -4.48 4.57 33.88
N ALA A 266 -3.18 4.47 33.54
CA ALA A 266 -2.21 5.54 33.75
C ALA A 266 -2.12 6.51 32.55
N LEU A 267 -2.74 6.17 31.42
CA LEU A 267 -2.74 6.97 30.20
C LEU A 267 -3.99 7.83 30.09
N THR A 268 -3.92 8.86 29.26
CA THR A 268 -5.10 9.66 28.90
C THR A 268 -5.64 9.15 27.56
N PRO A 269 -6.93 8.77 27.47
CA PRO A 269 -7.51 8.35 26.21
C PRO A 269 -7.55 9.52 25.22
N LEU A 270 -7.53 9.20 23.93
CA LEU A 270 -7.64 10.15 22.84
C LEU A 270 -8.91 10.98 22.99
N ASN A 271 -8.74 12.30 23.11
CA ASN A 271 -9.87 13.22 23.20
C ASN A 271 -10.64 13.26 21.87
N ASN A 272 -11.78 12.56 21.85
CA ASN A 272 -12.64 12.42 20.69
C ASN A 272 -13.96 13.21 20.83
N GLU A 273 -13.91 14.39 21.46
CA GLU A 273 -15.08 15.26 21.55
C GLU A 273 -15.69 15.55 20.17
N GLY A 274 -17.00 15.35 20.05
CA GLY A 274 -17.73 15.56 18.80
C GLY A 274 -17.41 14.55 17.69
N ASN A 275 -16.87 13.37 18.03
CA ASN A 275 -16.46 12.33 17.06
C ASN A 275 -15.42 12.82 16.05
N ARG A 276 -14.52 13.70 16.48
CA ARG A 276 -13.56 14.38 15.61
C ARG A 276 -12.55 13.44 14.94
N TYR A 277 -12.27 12.29 15.53
CA TYR A 277 -11.25 11.35 15.05
C TYR A 277 -11.82 9.96 14.76
N TYR A 278 -12.63 9.43 15.66
CA TYR A 278 -13.29 8.14 15.48
C TYR A 278 -14.77 8.17 15.83
N THR A 279 -15.49 7.15 15.36
CA THR A 279 -16.89 6.90 15.71
C THR A 279 -17.02 5.49 16.26
N VAL A 280 -17.91 5.32 17.24
CA VAL A 280 -18.34 4.00 17.72
C VAL A 280 -19.76 3.78 17.24
N ASN A 281 -20.00 2.68 16.55
CA ASN A 281 -21.35 2.23 16.19
C ASN A 281 -21.63 0.90 16.89
N THR A 282 -22.61 0.88 17.78
CA THR A 282 -23.01 -0.28 18.60
C THR A 282 -24.15 -1.10 17.99
N ASP A 283 -24.57 -0.78 16.77
CA ASP A 283 -25.47 -1.57 15.94
C ASP A 283 -25.15 -1.35 14.44
N PRO A 284 -23.97 -1.81 13.99
CA PRO A 284 -23.55 -1.64 12.59
C PRO A 284 -24.32 -2.52 11.60
N GLY A 285 -25.08 -3.51 12.08
CA GLY A 285 -25.75 -4.51 11.25
C GLY A 285 -24.83 -5.68 10.85
N ASN A 286 -25.27 -6.49 9.88
CA ASN A 286 -24.51 -7.65 9.35
C ASN A 286 -24.08 -8.71 10.39
N GLY A 287 -24.70 -8.73 11.57
CA GLY A 287 -24.35 -9.67 12.65
C GLY A 287 -23.22 -9.18 13.56
N GLU A 288 -22.66 -8.00 13.31
CA GLU A 288 -21.64 -7.38 14.15
C GLU A 288 -22.28 -6.71 15.37
N THR A 289 -21.54 -6.69 16.49
CA THR A 289 -21.99 -6.05 17.74
C THR A 289 -21.54 -4.61 17.83
N PHE A 290 -20.31 -4.30 17.40
CA PHE A 290 -19.87 -2.92 17.28
C PHE A 290 -18.78 -2.75 16.24
N THR A 291 -18.60 -1.49 15.82
CA THR A 291 -17.42 -1.04 15.07
C THR A 291 -16.81 0.20 15.74
N VAL A 292 -15.49 0.32 15.68
CA VAL A 292 -14.75 1.54 16.00
C VAL A 292 -14.05 2.00 14.73
N SER A 293 -14.40 3.18 14.23
CA SER A 293 -14.02 3.62 12.87
C SER A 293 -13.36 4.98 12.87
N PHE A 294 -12.15 5.04 12.32
CA PHE A 294 -11.47 6.26 11.89
C PHE A 294 -11.72 6.44 10.39
N SER A 295 -12.37 7.55 10.00
CA SER A 295 -12.55 7.87 8.57
C SER A 295 -11.24 8.28 7.91
N ASN A 296 -10.33 8.88 8.68
CA ASN A 296 -8.96 9.14 8.27
C ASN A 296 -8.05 9.14 9.50
N LEU A 297 -7.32 8.03 9.71
CA LEU A 297 -6.41 7.85 10.84
C LEU A 297 -5.30 8.91 10.86
N LYS A 298 -4.86 9.41 9.68
CA LYS A 298 -3.87 10.50 9.56
C LYS A 298 -4.27 11.82 10.22
N THR A 299 -5.55 11.99 10.57
CA THR A 299 -6.04 13.20 11.26
C THR A 299 -5.85 13.16 12.77
N VAL A 300 -5.51 11.99 13.32
CA VAL A 300 -5.22 11.82 14.75
C VAL A 300 -3.88 12.49 15.07
N PRO A 301 -3.79 13.33 16.11
CA PRO A 301 -2.55 13.96 16.52
C PRO A 301 -1.48 12.93 16.85
N ASP A 302 -0.24 13.20 16.44
CA ASP A 302 0.95 12.44 16.77
C ASP A 302 0.90 10.95 16.33
N VAL A 303 -0.10 10.55 15.53
CA VAL A 303 -0.29 9.15 15.10
C VAL A 303 0.88 8.59 14.32
N ALA A 304 1.63 9.45 13.64
CA ALA A 304 2.82 9.09 12.89
C ALA A 304 4.02 8.73 13.80
N ASP A 305 3.97 9.06 15.09
CA ASP A 305 5.00 8.67 16.07
C ASP A 305 4.81 7.21 16.55
N TYR A 306 3.73 6.55 16.10
CA TYR A 306 3.33 5.19 16.49
C TYR A 306 3.32 4.19 15.32
N THR A 307 3.98 4.53 14.21
CA THR A 307 4.21 3.65 13.04
C THR A 307 5.44 2.78 13.24
#